data_AF-A0A392SG49-F1
#
_entry.id   AF-A0A392SG49-F1
#
_cell.length_a   1.000
_cell.length_b   1.000
_cell.length_c   1.000
_cell.angle_alpha   90.00
_cell.angle_beta   90.00
_cell.angle_gamma   90.00
#
_symmetry.space_group_name_H-M   'P 1'
#
loop_
_entity.id
_entity.type
_entity.pdbx_description
1 polymer ?
#
loop_
_entity_poly.entity_id
_entity_poly.type
_entity_poly.pdbx_seq_one_letter_code
_entity_poly.pdbx_strand_id
1 'polypeptide(L)'
;MKSRTSVVLKQSGPAGSSSPGGVSSSQAGVQSGSPAVVKHPPTKRQREELPIDVDAMEKPFPLPRCIGSRDFLEKNPLMVAAVEKSLILDMGPA
;
A
#
# COMPACT_ATOMS: atom_id res chain seq x y z
N MET A 1 -47.42 -1.78 13.56
CA MET A 1 -46.75 -1.97 14.87
C MET A 1 -45.48 -2.79 14.66
N LYS A 2 -44.46 -2.54 15.50
CA LYS A 2 -43.13 -3.18 15.62
C LYS A 2 -43.10 -4.69 15.28
N SER A 3 -42.00 -5.24 14.74
CA SER A 3 -40.82 -5.56 15.57
C SER A 3 -39.51 -5.72 14.79
N ARG A 4 -38.42 -5.29 15.44
CA ARG A 4 -37.01 -5.47 15.09
C ARG A 4 -36.49 -6.75 15.76
N THR A 5 -35.57 -7.47 15.13
CA THR A 5 -34.63 -8.33 15.85
C THR A 5 -33.22 -8.08 15.34
N SER A 6 -32.42 -7.46 16.20
CA SER A 6 -30.98 -7.31 16.08
C SER A 6 -30.29 -8.61 16.49
N VAL A 7 -29.23 -9.00 15.77
CA VAL A 7 -28.11 -9.71 16.39
C VAL A 7 -26.85 -8.90 16.12
N VAL A 8 -26.42 -8.27 17.21
CA VAL A 8 -25.11 -7.65 17.39
C VAL A 8 -24.09 -8.78 17.44
N LEU A 9 -23.12 -8.80 16.52
CA LEU A 9 -21.85 -9.48 16.77
C LEU A 9 -20.79 -8.41 17.01
N LYS A 10 -20.64 -8.07 18.29
CA LYS A 10 -19.44 -7.44 18.83
C LYS A 10 -18.32 -8.46 18.70
N GLN A 11 -17.31 -8.17 17.90
CA GLN A 11 -15.99 -8.76 18.11
C GLN A 11 -14.97 -7.63 18.18
N SER A 12 -14.87 -7.05 19.37
CA SER A 12 -13.72 -6.27 19.81
C SER A 12 -12.53 -7.21 19.93
N GLY A 13 -11.53 -7.05 19.06
CA GLY A 13 -10.18 -7.58 19.24
C GLY A 13 -9.19 -6.42 19.42
N PRO A 14 -8.08 -6.61 20.15
CA PRO A 14 -7.19 -5.52 20.50
C PRO A 14 -6.54 -4.90 19.27
N ALA A 15 -6.53 -3.57 19.23
CA ALA A 15 -5.60 -2.81 18.41
C ALA A 15 -4.17 -3.23 18.74
N GLY A 16 -3.39 -3.54 17.72
CA GLY A 16 -1.99 -3.91 17.85
C GLY A 16 -1.35 -4.09 16.48
N SER A 17 -1.34 -3.03 15.65
CA SER A 17 -0.37 -2.98 14.56
C SER A 17 0.97 -2.59 15.17
N SER A 18 1.73 -3.59 15.58
CA SER A 18 3.14 -3.43 15.89
C SER A 18 3.93 -3.82 14.66
N SER A 19 4.31 -2.84 13.84
CA SER A 19 5.36 -3.03 12.85
C SER A 19 6.65 -3.35 13.60
N PRO A 20 7.28 -4.52 13.40
CA PRO A 20 8.62 -4.74 13.92
C PRO A 20 9.53 -3.84 13.10
N GLY A 21 10.07 -2.79 13.74
CA GLY A 21 11.16 -2.01 13.17
C GLY A 21 12.26 -2.95 12.75
N GLY A 22 12.59 -2.95 11.45
CA GLY A 22 13.65 -3.75 10.89
C GLY A 22 14.99 -3.30 11.44
N VAL A 23 15.47 -3.99 12.48
CA VAL A 23 16.88 -3.97 12.87
C VAL A 23 17.46 -5.33 12.50
N SER A 24 18.20 -5.36 11.39
CA SER A 24 19.03 -6.50 11.05
C SER A 24 20.25 -6.49 11.97
N SER A 25 20.16 -7.21 13.09
CA SER A 25 21.30 -7.49 13.95
C SER A 25 21.97 -8.76 13.43
N SER A 26 22.96 -8.62 12.56
CA SER A 26 23.77 -9.76 12.14
C SER A 26 24.79 -10.05 13.24
N GLN A 27 24.40 -10.91 14.20
CA GLN A 27 25.38 -11.55 15.06
C GLN A 27 26.19 -12.52 14.20
N ALA A 28 27.49 -12.23 14.04
CA ALA A 28 28.44 -13.12 13.40
C ALA A 28 28.54 -14.42 14.20
N GLY A 29 27.69 -15.38 13.85
CA GLY A 29 27.74 -16.75 14.34
C GLY A 29 28.89 -17.48 13.66
N VAL A 30 29.90 -17.81 14.45
CA VAL A 30 31.01 -18.71 14.13
C VAL A 30 30.50 -19.96 13.38
N GLN A 31 31.03 -20.19 12.18
CA GLN A 31 30.64 -21.32 11.34
C GLN A 31 31.18 -22.61 11.95
N SER A 32 30.30 -23.38 12.59
CA SER A 32 30.57 -24.77 12.96
C SER A 32 29.66 -25.69 12.17
N GLY A 33 30.20 -26.24 11.07
CA GLY A 33 29.80 -27.56 10.57
C GLY A 33 29.07 -27.62 9.21
N SER A 34 29.59 -28.55 8.39
CA SER A 34 29.12 -29.10 7.10
C SER A 34 29.59 -28.36 5.84
N PRO A 35 30.11 -29.07 4.81
CA PRO A 35 30.45 -28.45 3.53
C PRO A 35 29.13 -28.10 2.86
N ALA A 36 28.63 -26.90 3.16
CA ALA A 36 27.54 -26.31 2.44
C ALA A 36 27.98 -26.28 0.98
N VAL A 37 27.31 -27.06 0.12
CA VAL A 37 27.33 -26.83 -1.31
C VAL A 37 26.95 -25.36 -1.47
N VAL A 38 27.95 -24.51 -1.72
CA VAL A 38 27.76 -23.08 -1.93
C VAL A 38 27.03 -22.96 -3.25
N LYS A 39 25.70 -23.13 -3.23
CA LYS A 39 24.85 -22.82 -4.37
C LYS A 39 24.95 -21.32 -4.56
N HIS A 40 25.55 -20.93 -5.67
CA HIS A 40 25.63 -19.53 -6.08
C HIS A 40 24.22 -18.92 -6.03
N PRO A 41 24.06 -17.68 -5.53
CA PRO A 41 22.77 -17.01 -5.54
C PRO A 41 22.16 -17.04 -6.94
N PRO A 42 20.83 -17.22 -7.08
CA PRO A 42 20.18 -17.12 -8.38
C PRO A 42 20.61 -15.82 -9.06
N THR A 43 21.06 -15.90 -10.32
CA THR A 43 21.42 -14.73 -11.10
C THR A 43 20.23 -13.77 -11.12
N LYS A 44 20.48 -12.48 -10.80
CA LYS A 44 19.43 -11.45 -10.86
C LYS A 44 18.84 -11.47 -12.27
N ARG A 45 17.56 -11.77 -12.39
CA ARG A 45 16.84 -11.66 -13.66
C ARG A 45 16.92 -10.22 -14.13
N GLN A 46 17.36 -10.01 -15.36
CA GLN A 46 17.27 -8.71 -16.03
C GLN A 46 15.78 -8.37 -16.13
N ARG A 47 15.38 -7.22 -15.60
CA ARG A 47 14.01 -6.72 -15.74
C ARG A 47 13.78 -6.44 -17.22
N GLU A 48 12.74 -7.04 -17.79
CA GLU A 48 12.27 -6.69 -19.13
C GLU A 48 11.72 -5.26 -19.04
N GLU A 49 12.45 -4.30 -19.61
CA GLU A 49 12.00 -2.92 -19.72
C GLU A 49 11.15 -2.81 -20.99
N LEU A 50 9.91 -3.30 -20.91
CA LEU A 50 8.93 -3.06 -21.96
C LEU A 50 8.44 -1.61 -21.84
N PRO A 51 8.58 -0.77 -22.89
CA PRO A 51 8.02 0.57 -22.90
C PRO A 51 6.50 0.49 -22.71
N ILE A 52 5.97 1.26 -21.76
CA ILE A 52 4.53 1.40 -21.57
C ILE A 52 4.05 2.44 -22.59
N ASP A 53 3.26 1.99 -23.55
CA ASP A 53 2.57 2.88 -24.47
C ASP A 53 1.41 3.56 -23.73
N VAL A 54 1.61 4.83 -23.39
CA VAL A 54 0.62 5.65 -22.64
C VAL A 54 -0.58 5.99 -23.52
N ASP A 55 -0.39 6.09 -24.84
CA ASP A 55 -1.41 6.49 -25.81
C ASP A 55 -2.28 5.30 -26.25
N ALA A 56 -1.73 4.08 -26.26
CA ALA A 56 -2.49 2.84 -26.49
C ALA A 56 -3.29 2.35 -25.27
N MET A 57 -3.22 3.02 -24.12
CA MET A 57 -4.07 2.72 -22.97
C MET A 57 -5.52 3.18 -23.20
N GLU A 58 -6.24 2.49 -24.09
CA GLU A 58 -7.65 2.79 -24.37
C GLU A 58 -8.57 2.50 -23.18
N LYS A 59 -8.13 1.66 -22.24
CA LYS A 59 -8.94 1.26 -21.08
C LYS A 59 -8.51 2.04 -19.84
N PRO A 60 -9.39 2.92 -19.31
CA PRO A 60 -9.14 3.60 -18.04
C PRO A 60 -8.89 2.59 -16.93
N PHE A 61 -7.94 2.90 -16.05
CA PHE A 61 -7.75 2.10 -14.84
C PHE A 61 -9.03 2.17 -14.00
N PRO A 62 -9.66 1.03 -13.67
CA PRO A 62 -10.87 1.04 -12.87
C PRO A 62 -10.54 1.48 -11.44
N LEU A 63 -10.93 2.70 -11.08
CA LEU A 63 -10.82 3.17 -9.71
C LEU A 63 -11.86 2.50 -8.81
N PRO A 64 -11.56 2.29 -7.51
CA PRO A 64 -12.56 1.89 -6.53
C PRO A 64 -13.79 2.80 -6.59
N ARG A 65 -14.99 2.20 -6.60
CA ARG A 65 -16.26 2.93 -6.74
C ARG A 65 -16.47 4.01 -5.68
N CYS A 66 -15.88 3.84 -4.50
CA CYS A 66 -15.95 4.83 -3.42
C CYS A 66 -15.32 6.18 -3.81
N ILE A 67 -14.31 6.21 -4.69
CA ILE A 67 -13.65 7.46 -5.09
C ILE A 67 -14.61 8.38 -5.86
N GLY A 68 -15.55 7.82 -6.61
CA GLY A 68 -16.56 8.60 -7.34
C GLY A 68 -17.74 9.07 -6.48
N SER A 69 -17.85 8.60 -5.23
CA SER A 69 -18.91 9.08 -4.33
C SER A 69 -18.60 10.47 -3.82
N ARG A 70 -19.56 11.38 -3.92
CA ARG A 70 -19.40 12.81 -3.62
C ARG A 70 -18.92 13.07 -2.19
N ASP A 71 -19.37 12.23 -1.26
CA ASP A 71 -19.11 12.33 0.17
C ASP A 71 -17.84 11.59 0.63
N PHE A 72 -17.13 10.89 -0.26
CA PHE A 72 -15.98 10.08 0.11
C PHE A 72 -14.85 10.89 0.72
N LEU A 73 -14.45 11.99 0.06
CA LEU A 73 -13.37 12.87 0.52
C LEU A 73 -13.80 13.74 1.71
N GLU A 74 -15.11 13.94 1.90
CA GLU A 74 -15.66 14.61 3.07
C GLU A 74 -15.49 13.74 4.33
N LYS A 75 -15.72 12.43 4.18
CA LYS A 75 -15.52 11.42 5.24
C LYS A 75 -14.06 11.03 5.43
N ASN A 76 -13.27 11.11 4.37
CA ASN A 76 -11.86 10.69 4.33
C ASN A 76 -11.00 11.83 3.77
N PRO A 77 -10.76 12.88 4.56
CA PRO A 77 -10.01 14.04 4.09
C PRO A 77 -8.57 13.64 3.75
N LEU A 78 -8.09 14.08 2.59
CA LEU A 78 -6.69 13.92 2.22
C LEU A 78 -5.81 14.69 3.21
N MET A 79 -4.93 13.96 3.89
CA MET A 79 -3.93 14.53 4.78
C MET A 79 -2.76 15.04 3.95
N VAL A 80 -2.86 16.30 3.54
CA VAL A 80 -1.84 17.02 2.78
C VAL A 80 -1.43 18.24 3.58
N ALA A 81 -0.13 18.53 3.67
CA ALA A 81 0.33 19.71 4.38
C ALA A 81 -0.17 20.98 3.68
N ALA A 82 -0.39 22.07 4.42
CA ALA A 82 -0.91 23.31 3.83
C ALA A 82 -0.04 23.84 2.68
N VAL A 83 1.28 23.70 2.78
CA VAL A 83 2.26 24.07 1.75
C VAL A 83 2.14 23.22 0.47
N GLU A 84 1.78 21.95 0.61
CA GLU A 84 1.60 21.03 -0.52
C GLU A 84 0.22 21.25 -1.17
N LYS A 85 -0.79 21.61 -0.37
CA LYS A 85 -2.14 21.90 -0.90
C LYS A 85 -2.13 23.04 -1.90
N SER A 86 -1.39 24.12 -1.64
CA SER A 86 -1.30 25.24 -2.58
C SER A 86 -0.64 24.85 -3.90
N LEU A 87 0.35 23.96 -3.86
CA LEU A 87 1.02 23.46 -5.08
C LEU A 87 0.08 22.57 -5.91
N ILE A 88 -0.67 21.69 -5.25
CA ILE A 88 -1.59 20.75 -5.91
C ILE A 88 -2.79 21.47 -6.53
N LEU A 89 -3.27 22.54 -5.89
CA LEU A 89 -4.44 23.30 -6.32
C LEU A 89 -4.11 24.49 -7.22
N ASP A 90 -2.84 24.69 -7.58
CA ASP A 90 -2.42 25.78 -8.47
C ASP A 90 -2.91 25.49 -9.91
N MET A 91 -4.11 25.97 -10.20
CA MET A 91 -4.70 25.94 -11.53
C MET A 91 -4.28 27.24 -12.24
N GLY A 92 -3.13 27.21 -12.92
CA GLY A 92 -2.63 28.33 -13.73
C GLY A 92 -3.69 28.89 -14.71
N PRO A 93 -3.40 30.04 -15.36
CA PRO A 93 -4.42 30.79 -16.12
C PRO A 93 -5.17 29.90 -17.13
N ALA A 94 -6.51 30.04 -17.12
CA ALA A 94 -7.42 29.31 -18.00
C ALA A 94 -7.37 29.79 -19.46
#